data_AF-A0A924G049-F1
#
_entry.id   AF-A0A924G049-F1
#
_cell.length_a   1.000
_cell.length_b   1.000
_cell.length_c   1.000
_cell.angle_alpha   90.00
_cell.angle_beta   90.00
_cell.angle_gamma   90.00
#
_symmetry.space_group_name_H-M   'P 1'
#
loop_
_entity.id
_entity.type
_entity.pdbx_description
1 polymer ?
#
loop_
_entity_poly.entity_id
_entity_poly.type
_entity_poly.pdbx_seq_one_letter_code
_entity_poly.pdbx_strand_id
1 'polypeptide(L)'
;MKRLRRPLLFTTTTLFRASLFLGIPLMGFILYFGRADYLESTLRDAHAYDSFVPAITETLSGGNKGGQGIPFTDPGVRQIISNGLPPQVLEDSSNKVIDGMYDWLEGTTPQPTFRIDLTKNRDYISENISLYAFNQLTKQPVCTTNPTQINPFTATCLPSNFSLEAEKVAFAAAIEEVFPTTVFTADNLPKLKGNKTIAQAVPNAPTYYRLLRLSPIALLALVVGLGTAIVRLCRTKRLGYRLLGSTALSTGVALMITPVLYLLAYPRINSTLHLQSADTGISALSTTVISALSGTLYIFLIKAALMVINLGLIIVLLERFTRYKEYAMVAHRAGLVSSSTHAKARGGSTITADLLPIQSSDGAIGRKQGKIMPKFRKITDKELS
;
A
#
# COMPACT_ATOMS: atom_id res chain seq x y z
N MET A 1 -6.56 45.71 2.10
CA MET A 1 -5.78 44.54 1.60
C MET A 1 -5.00 43.75 2.66
N LYS A 2 -4.36 44.35 3.69
CA LYS A 2 -3.56 43.59 4.68
C LYS A 2 -4.36 42.53 5.49
N ARG A 3 -5.64 42.79 5.78
CA ARG A 3 -6.51 41.86 6.53
C ARG A 3 -6.84 40.58 5.75
N LEU A 4 -6.93 40.64 4.41
CA LEU A 4 -7.28 39.47 3.57
C LEU A 4 -6.10 38.50 3.36
N ARG A 5 -4.85 38.97 3.50
CA ARG A 5 -3.65 38.16 3.22
C ARG A 5 -3.42 37.03 4.23
N ARG A 6 -3.78 37.23 5.50
CA ARG A 6 -3.58 36.23 6.57
C ARG A 6 -4.46 34.98 6.38
N PRO A 7 -5.79 35.09 6.22
CA PRO A 7 -6.61 33.91 5.98
C PRO A 7 -6.27 33.22 4.66
N LEU A 8 -5.91 33.99 3.63
CA LEU A 8 -5.46 33.42 2.36
C LEU A 8 -4.15 32.64 2.50
N LEU A 9 -3.16 33.17 3.23
CA LEU A 9 -1.91 32.47 3.48
C LEU A 9 -2.14 31.18 4.28
N PHE A 10 -2.98 31.23 5.31
CA PHE A 10 -3.33 30.05 6.12
C PHE A 10 -3.98 28.96 5.27
N THR A 11 -5.01 29.31 4.50
CA THR A 11 -5.71 28.37 3.61
C THR A 11 -4.78 27.77 2.55
N THR A 12 -3.94 28.59 1.88
CA THR A 12 -2.97 28.06 0.90
C THR A 12 -1.93 27.14 1.54
N THR A 13 -1.50 27.43 2.77
CA THR A 13 -0.51 26.60 3.48
C THR A 13 -1.12 25.26 3.91
N THR A 14 -2.34 25.28 4.43
CA THR A 14 -3.08 24.06 4.80
C THR A 14 -3.37 23.20 3.57
N LEU A 15 -3.78 23.83 2.45
CA LEU A 15 -4.03 23.11 1.20
C LEU A 15 -2.74 22.52 0.62
N PHE A 16 -1.62 23.24 0.68
CA PHE A 16 -0.31 22.73 0.28
C PHE A 16 0.07 21.49 1.10
N ARG A 17 -0.05 21.58 2.43
CA ARG A 17 0.21 20.45 3.35
C ARG A 17 -0.69 19.24 3.06
N ALA A 18 -1.99 19.46 2.89
CA ALA A 18 -2.94 18.41 2.55
C ALA A 18 -2.62 17.77 1.19
N SER A 19 -2.28 18.59 0.19
CA SER A 19 -1.92 18.10 -1.15
C SER A 19 -0.65 17.25 -1.16
N LEU A 20 0.37 17.59 -0.37
CA LEU A 20 1.55 16.74 -0.21
C LEU A 20 1.23 15.46 0.55
N PHE A 21 0.49 15.58 1.66
CA PHE A 21 0.17 14.44 2.52
C PHE A 21 -0.72 13.39 1.82
N LEU A 22 -1.71 13.82 1.02
CA LEU A 22 -2.59 12.91 0.28
C LEU A 22 -2.01 12.56 -1.10
N GLY A 23 -1.31 13.50 -1.73
CA GLY A 23 -0.82 13.32 -3.09
C GLY A 23 0.33 12.33 -3.20
N ILE A 24 1.20 12.24 -2.20
CA ILE A 24 2.32 11.28 -2.22
C ILE A 24 1.83 9.83 -2.09
N PRO A 25 0.96 9.47 -1.12
CA PRO A 25 0.35 8.15 -1.09
C PRO A 25 -0.46 7.83 -2.33
N LEU A 26 -1.24 8.78 -2.83
CA LEU A 26 -2.01 8.58 -4.06
C LEU A 26 -1.09 8.32 -5.26
N MET A 27 0.01 9.07 -5.38
CA MET A 27 1.02 8.85 -6.42
C MET A 27 1.66 7.47 -6.29
N GLY A 28 2.01 7.04 -5.06
CA GLY A 28 2.50 5.69 -4.82
C GLY A 28 1.48 4.64 -5.25
N PHE A 29 0.23 4.79 -4.81
CA PHE A 29 -0.86 3.89 -5.20
C PHE A 29 -0.98 3.77 -6.72
N ILE A 30 -0.94 4.89 -7.45
CA ILE A 30 -1.06 4.88 -8.91
C ILE A 30 0.17 4.28 -9.59
N LEU A 31 1.37 4.51 -9.08
CA LEU A 31 2.58 3.96 -9.69
C LEU A 31 2.63 2.44 -9.55
N TYR A 32 2.17 1.87 -8.43
CA TYR A 32 2.18 0.42 -8.18
C TYR A 32 0.92 -0.29 -8.68
N PHE A 33 -0.28 0.22 -8.36
CA PHE A 33 -1.56 -0.39 -8.75
C PHE A 33 -2.11 0.15 -10.07
N GLY A 34 -1.44 1.13 -10.69
CA GLY A 34 -1.85 1.64 -11.99
C GLY A 34 -1.18 0.95 -13.15
N ARG A 35 -0.33 -0.07 -12.95
CA ARG A 35 0.34 -0.79 -14.04
C ARG A 35 0.26 -2.30 -13.81
N ALA A 36 -0.06 -3.04 -14.87
CA ALA A 36 -0.07 -4.50 -14.87
C ALA A 36 1.28 -5.07 -14.42
N ASP A 37 2.38 -4.61 -15.04
CA ASP A 37 3.74 -5.10 -14.79
C ASP A 37 4.11 -5.20 -13.30
N TYR A 38 3.73 -4.19 -12.49
CA TYR A 38 4.05 -4.17 -11.07
C TYR A 38 3.20 -5.14 -10.25
N LEU A 39 1.94 -5.35 -10.64
CA LEU A 39 1.07 -6.33 -9.99
C LEU A 39 1.60 -7.74 -10.28
N GLU A 40 1.94 -8.03 -11.53
CA GLU A 40 2.51 -9.32 -11.94
C GLU A 40 3.83 -9.61 -11.25
N SER A 41 4.75 -8.63 -11.22
CA SER A 41 6.03 -8.79 -10.52
C SER A 41 5.82 -9.00 -9.03
N THR A 42 4.86 -8.31 -8.41
CA THR A 42 4.57 -8.48 -6.99
C THR A 42 4.01 -9.87 -6.68
N LEU A 43 3.14 -10.41 -7.54
CA LEU A 43 2.61 -11.78 -7.37
C LEU A 43 3.72 -12.83 -7.50
N ARG A 44 4.64 -12.63 -8.45
CA ARG A 44 5.82 -13.49 -8.63
C ARG A 44 6.75 -13.41 -7.42
N ASP A 45 7.13 -12.20 -7.00
CA ASP A 45 8.04 -11.97 -5.87
C ASP A 45 7.44 -12.48 -4.53
N ALA A 46 6.11 -12.50 -4.42
CA ALA A 46 5.40 -13.03 -3.27
C ALA A 46 5.27 -14.57 -3.25
N HIS A 47 5.76 -15.27 -4.29
CA HIS A 47 5.56 -16.72 -4.46
C HIS A 47 4.07 -17.11 -4.37
N ALA A 48 3.18 -16.24 -4.87
CA ALA A 48 1.74 -16.44 -4.78
C ALA A 48 1.30 -17.69 -5.56
N TYR A 49 1.93 -17.93 -6.72
CA TYR A 49 1.65 -19.07 -7.58
C TYR A 49 2.08 -20.41 -6.96
N ASP A 50 3.20 -20.43 -6.22
CA ASP A 50 3.67 -21.63 -5.50
C ASP A 50 2.72 -22.00 -4.35
N SER A 51 2.07 -21.01 -3.74
CA SER A 51 1.16 -21.19 -2.60
C SER A 51 -0.27 -21.51 -3.01
N PHE A 52 -0.61 -21.42 -4.30
CA PHE A 52 -1.97 -21.53 -4.80
C PHE A 52 -2.56 -22.94 -4.68
N VAL A 53 -1.82 -23.96 -5.14
CA VAL A 53 -2.27 -25.36 -5.07
C VAL A 53 -2.48 -25.82 -3.62
N PRO A 54 -1.54 -25.56 -2.67
CA PRO A 54 -1.78 -25.81 -1.25
C PRO A 54 -3.04 -25.11 -0.72
N ALA A 55 -3.24 -23.82 -1.04
CA ALA A 55 -4.39 -23.05 -0.58
C ALA A 55 -5.74 -23.60 -1.09
N ILE A 56 -5.80 -24.00 -2.37
CA ILE A 56 -7.01 -24.60 -2.95
C ILE A 56 -7.25 -25.99 -2.37
N THR A 57 -6.23 -26.84 -2.27
CA THR A 57 -6.40 -28.20 -1.75
C THR A 57 -6.87 -28.19 -0.29
N GLU A 58 -6.40 -27.25 0.53
CA GLU A 58 -6.89 -27.03 1.89
C GLU A 58 -8.37 -26.59 1.90
N THR A 59 -8.71 -25.64 1.03
CA THR A 59 -10.08 -25.13 0.88
C THR A 59 -11.06 -26.24 0.47
N LEU A 60 -10.67 -27.05 -0.52
CA LEU A 60 -11.46 -28.18 -1.00
C LEU A 60 -11.54 -29.32 0.04
N SER A 61 -10.56 -29.44 0.94
CA SER A 61 -10.59 -30.41 2.03
C SER A 61 -11.55 -30.01 3.16
N GLY A 62 -11.71 -28.70 3.42
CA GLY A 62 -12.57 -28.18 4.49
C GLY A 62 -14.06 -28.14 4.16
N GLY A 63 -14.41 -28.08 2.87
CA GLY A 63 -15.78 -28.14 2.41
C GLY A 63 -16.19 -29.54 1.98
N ASN A 64 -17.25 -30.11 2.58
CA ASN A 64 -17.96 -31.33 2.12
C ASN A 64 -18.55 -31.25 0.69
N LYS A 65 -18.06 -30.34 -0.17
CA LYS A 65 -18.57 -30.04 -1.51
C LYS A 65 -17.88 -30.84 -2.62
N GLY A 66 -16.80 -31.57 -2.33
CA GLY A 66 -16.19 -32.50 -3.28
C GLY A 66 -17.02 -33.78 -3.39
N GLY A 67 -18.11 -33.73 -4.17
CA GLY A 67 -19.19 -34.73 -4.27
C GLY A 67 -18.80 -36.17 -4.65
N GLN A 68 -17.51 -36.53 -4.66
CA GLN A 68 -17.02 -37.89 -4.94
C GLN A 68 -15.94 -38.38 -3.98
N GLY A 69 -15.72 -37.70 -2.85
CA GLY A 69 -14.81 -38.18 -1.80
C GLY A 69 -13.34 -38.26 -2.24
N ILE A 70 -12.89 -37.36 -3.10
CA ILE A 70 -11.49 -37.23 -3.48
C ILE A 70 -10.70 -36.72 -2.27
N PRO A 71 -9.69 -37.45 -1.77
CA PRO A 71 -8.91 -37.04 -0.60
C PRO A 71 -7.86 -35.98 -1.01
N PHE A 72 -8.23 -34.71 -1.03
CA PHE A 72 -7.31 -33.60 -1.33
C PHE A 72 -6.18 -33.42 -0.29
N THR A 73 -6.25 -34.13 0.84
CA THR A 73 -5.18 -34.22 1.84
C THR A 73 -4.13 -35.28 1.52
N ASP A 74 -4.41 -36.21 0.61
CA ASP A 74 -3.48 -37.27 0.21
C ASP A 74 -2.30 -36.66 -0.58
N PRO A 75 -1.04 -37.01 -0.24
CA PRO A 75 0.13 -36.44 -0.88
C PRO A 75 0.23 -36.78 -2.38
N GLY A 76 -0.26 -37.96 -2.79
CA GLY A 76 -0.29 -38.36 -4.20
C GLY A 76 -1.26 -37.50 -5.02
N VAL A 77 -2.47 -37.29 -4.49
CA VAL A 77 -3.46 -36.40 -5.12
C VAL A 77 -2.94 -34.96 -5.20
N ARG A 78 -2.32 -34.45 -4.12
CA ARG A 78 -1.71 -33.10 -4.11
C ARG A 78 -0.61 -32.96 -5.16
N GLN A 79 0.24 -33.97 -5.31
CA GLN A 79 1.32 -33.96 -6.29
C GLN A 79 0.77 -33.97 -7.72
N ILE A 80 -0.29 -34.74 -7.99
CA ILE A 80 -0.95 -34.76 -9.30
C ILE A 80 -1.55 -33.40 -9.63
N ILE A 81 -2.23 -32.75 -8.67
CA ILE A 81 -2.79 -31.40 -8.87
C ILE A 81 -1.66 -30.39 -9.09
N SER A 82 -0.56 -30.47 -8.34
CA SER A 82 0.60 -29.60 -8.51
C SER A 82 1.24 -29.75 -9.89
N ASN A 83 1.36 -30.97 -10.40
CA ASN A 83 1.87 -31.24 -11.75
C ASN A 83 0.90 -30.80 -12.84
N GLY A 84 -0.41 -30.92 -12.59
CA GLY A 84 -1.46 -30.49 -13.49
C GLY A 84 -1.64 -28.98 -13.55
N LEU A 85 -1.32 -28.26 -12.47
CA LEU A 85 -1.39 -26.79 -12.37
C LEU A 85 -0.04 -26.25 -11.88
N PRO A 86 1.02 -26.36 -12.68
CA PRO A 86 2.33 -25.88 -12.29
C PRO A 86 2.30 -24.34 -12.16
N PRO A 87 3.18 -23.74 -11.34
CA PRO A 87 3.19 -22.29 -11.10
C PRO A 87 3.22 -21.44 -12.37
N GLN A 88 3.91 -21.90 -13.42
CA GLN A 88 3.99 -21.19 -14.70
C GLN A 88 2.62 -21.08 -15.40
N VAL A 89 1.79 -22.12 -15.35
CA VAL A 89 0.44 -22.08 -15.95
C VAL A 89 -0.44 -21.11 -15.19
N LEU A 90 -0.33 -21.09 -13.86
CA LEU A 90 -1.07 -20.16 -13.01
C LEU A 90 -0.63 -18.71 -13.26
N GLU A 91 0.67 -18.48 -13.35
CA GLU A 91 1.25 -17.20 -13.69
C GLU A 91 0.77 -16.69 -15.05
N ASP A 92 0.93 -17.47 -16.12
CA ASP A 92 0.48 -17.10 -17.46
C ASP A 92 -1.02 -16.82 -17.52
N SER A 93 -1.80 -17.59 -16.76
CA SER A 93 -3.26 -17.42 -16.68
C SER A 93 -3.63 -16.15 -15.92
N SER A 94 -3.00 -15.89 -14.78
CA SER A 94 -3.20 -14.69 -13.98
C SER A 94 -2.79 -13.43 -14.74
N ASN A 95 -1.64 -13.44 -15.41
CA ASN A 95 -1.16 -12.31 -16.22
C ASN A 95 -2.14 -11.98 -17.34
N LYS A 96 -2.64 -12.98 -18.09
CA LYS A 96 -3.70 -12.75 -19.10
C LYS A 96 -4.95 -12.07 -18.54
N VAL A 97 -5.36 -12.42 -17.32
CA VAL A 97 -6.49 -11.78 -16.65
C VAL A 97 -6.14 -10.36 -16.24
N ILE A 98 -4.95 -10.16 -15.65
CA ILE A 98 -4.46 -8.85 -15.24
C ILE A 98 -4.39 -7.93 -16.46
N ASP A 99 -3.68 -8.32 -17.52
CA ASP A 99 -3.57 -7.60 -18.78
C ASP A 99 -4.95 -7.28 -19.37
N GLY A 100 -5.82 -8.27 -19.50
CA GLY A 100 -7.16 -8.08 -20.03
C GLY A 100 -8.03 -7.12 -19.20
N MET A 101 -7.79 -7.04 -17.88
CA MET A 101 -8.43 -6.07 -17.00
C MET A 101 -7.82 -4.67 -17.14
N TYR A 102 -6.50 -4.55 -17.26
CA TYR A 102 -5.82 -3.26 -17.45
C TYR A 102 -6.11 -2.67 -18.83
N ASP A 103 -6.18 -3.47 -19.90
CA ASP A 103 -6.61 -3.04 -21.23
C ASP A 103 -7.99 -2.39 -21.19
N TRP A 104 -8.91 -2.97 -20.42
CA TRP A 104 -10.23 -2.40 -20.19
C TRP A 104 -10.18 -1.10 -19.38
N LEU A 105 -9.42 -1.06 -18.29
CA LEU A 105 -9.26 0.14 -17.46
C LEU A 105 -8.61 1.30 -18.22
N GLU A 106 -7.64 1.02 -19.08
CA GLU A 106 -7.03 1.98 -20.00
C GLU A 106 -8.02 2.44 -21.09
N GLY A 107 -9.07 1.65 -21.34
CA GLY A 107 -10.06 1.86 -22.38
C GLY A 107 -9.54 1.51 -23.76
N THR A 108 -8.55 0.61 -23.83
CA THR A 108 -8.10 -0.07 -25.06
C THR A 108 -9.20 -1.02 -25.56
N THR A 109 -9.90 -1.67 -24.64
CA THR A 109 -11.06 -2.52 -24.91
C THR A 109 -12.32 -2.01 -24.20
N PRO A 110 -13.53 -2.22 -24.76
CA PRO A 110 -14.78 -1.75 -24.14
C PRO A 110 -15.19 -2.56 -22.90
N GLN A 111 -14.68 -3.79 -22.78
CA GLN A 111 -14.90 -4.71 -21.68
C GLN A 111 -13.64 -5.54 -21.45
N PRO A 112 -13.43 -6.14 -20.26
CA PRO A 112 -12.31 -7.04 -20.03
C PRO A 112 -12.30 -8.19 -21.03
N THR A 113 -11.16 -8.45 -21.64
CA THR A 113 -11.00 -9.53 -22.62
C THR A 113 -9.84 -10.41 -22.21
N PHE A 114 -10.14 -11.64 -21.81
CA PHE A 114 -9.14 -12.68 -21.58
C PHE A 114 -9.79 -14.03 -21.85
N ARG A 115 -8.95 -15.02 -22.18
CA ARG A 115 -9.34 -16.41 -22.33
C ARG A 115 -8.27 -17.28 -21.70
N ILE A 116 -8.65 -18.01 -20.66
CA ILE A 116 -7.83 -19.05 -20.05
C ILE A 116 -8.47 -20.37 -20.42
N ASP A 117 -7.68 -21.29 -20.96
CA ASP A 117 -8.12 -22.63 -21.34
C ASP A 117 -7.33 -23.64 -20.52
N LEU A 118 -7.97 -24.21 -19.50
CA LEU A 118 -7.40 -25.22 -18.61
C LEU A 118 -7.85 -26.63 -19.01
N THR A 119 -8.36 -26.84 -20.23
CA THR A 119 -8.89 -28.15 -20.63
C THR A 119 -7.84 -29.24 -20.51
N LYS A 120 -6.64 -29.01 -21.05
CA LYS A 120 -5.52 -29.97 -20.94
C LYS A 120 -5.12 -30.26 -19.49
N ASN A 121 -5.13 -29.23 -18.64
CA ASN A 121 -4.77 -29.35 -17.22
C ASN A 121 -5.82 -30.15 -16.45
N ARG A 122 -7.11 -29.90 -16.72
CA ARG A 122 -8.22 -30.68 -16.18
C ARG A 122 -8.14 -32.14 -16.61
N ASP A 123 -7.93 -32.38 -17.89
CA ASP A 123 -7.88 -33.75 -18.44
C ASP A 123 -6.70 -34.51 -17.80
N TYR A 124 -5.53 -33.88 -17.71
CA TYR A 124 -4.37 -34.44 -16.99
C TYR A 124 -4.70 -34.78 -15.53
N ILE A 125 -5.32 -33.85 -14.80
CA ILE A 125 -5.67 -34.07 -13.39
C ILE A 125 -6.67 -35.22 -13.26
N SER A 126 -7.71 -35.24 -14.09
CA SER A 126 -8.79 -36.24 -14.04
C SER A 126 -8.26 -37.63 -14.36
N GLU A 127 -7.43 -37.76 -15.39
CA GLU A 127 -6.78 -39.02 -15.78
C GLU A 127 -5.83 -39.51 -14.68
N ASN A 128 -4.93 -38.67 -14.20
CA ASN A 128 -3.91 -39.10 -13.23
C ASN A 128 -4.49 -39.36 -11.84
N ILE A 129 -5.49 -38.61 -11.38
CA ILE A 129 -6.21 -38.90 -10.14
C ILE A 129 -6.92 -40.25 -10.26
N SER A 130 -7.56 -40.53 -11.40
CA SER A 130 -8.21 -41.82 -11.64
C SER A 130 -7.20 -42.97 -11.60
N LEU A 131 -6.10 -42.85 -12.35
CA LEU A 131 -5.02 -43.84 -12.33
C LEU A 131 -4.48 -44.08 -10.92
N TYR A 132 -4.24 -43.02 -10.16
CA TYR A 132 -3.78 -43.11 -8.78
C TYR A 132 -4.78 -43.83 -7.87
N ALA A 133 -6.07 -43.47 -7.95
CA ALA A 133 -7.13 -44.06 -7.17
C ALA A 133 -7.23 -45.58 -7.42
N PHE A 134 -7.25 -46.00 -8.69
CA PHE A 134 -7.35 -47.41 -9.03
C PHE A 134 -6.08 -48.20 -8.72
N ASN A 135 -4.89 -47.59 -8.84
CA ASN A 135 -3.64 -48.23 -8.40
C ASN A 135 -3.61 -48.47 -6.89
N GLN A 136 -4.26 -47.63 -6.08
CA GLN A 136 -4.42 -47.87 -4.65
C GLN A 136 -5.47 -48.95 -4.39
N LEU A 137 -6.58 -48.94 -5.13
CA LEU A 137 -7.62 -49.97 -5.02
C LEU A 137 -7.10 -51.37 -5.37
N THR A 138 -6.24 -51.51 -6.39
CA THR A 138 -5.66 -52.81 -6.79
C THR A 138 -4.73 -53.41 -5.74
N LYS A 139 -4.26 -52.62 -4.77
CA LYS A 139 -3.45 -53.12 -3.64
C LYS A 139 -4.30 -53.68 -2.50
N GLN A 140 -5.62 -53.46 -2.53
CA GLN A 140 -6.53 -53.96 -1.51
C GLN A 140 -6.88 -55.43 -1.74
N PRO A 141 -7.17 -56.20 -0.68
CA PRO A 141 -7.59 -57.59 -0.81
C PRO A 141 -8.95 -57.72 -1.52
N VAL A 142 -9.23 -58.87 -2.13
CA VAL A 142 -10.51 -59.09 -2.83
C VAL A 142 -11.67 -59.08 -1.83
N CYS A 143 -12.77 -58.41 -2.18
CA CYS A 143 -13.97 -58.33 -1.35
C CYS A 143 -14.68 -59.69 -1.22
N THR A 144 -15.11 -60.02 0.00
CA THR A 144 -16.02 -61.16 0.24
C THR A 144 -17.46 -60.85 -0.23
N THR A 145 -17.87 -59.58 -0.15
CA THR A 145 -19.16 -59.06 -0.59
C THR A 145 -18.96 -57.80 -1.42
N ASN A 146 -19.48 -57.78 -2.65
CA ASN A 146 -19.28 -56.66 -3.58
C ASN A 146 -20.22 -55.48 -3.22
N PRO A 147 -19.69 -54.27 -2.96
CA PRO A 147 -20.51 -53.06 -2.76
C PRO A 147 -21.24 -52.64 -4.04
N THR A 148 -22.37 -51.93 -3.90
CA THR A 148 -23.13 -51.35 -5.02
C THR A 148 -22.51 -50.07 -5.59
N GLN A 149 -21.77 -49.32 -4.76
CA GLN A 149 -21.00 -48.15 -5.17
C GLN A 149 -19.65 -48.20 -4.46
N ILE A 150 -18.59 -47.91 -5.22
CA ILE A 150 -17.22 -48.03 -4.75
C ILE A 150 -16.53 -46.71 -4.98
N ASN A 151 -16.08 -46.11 -3.88
CA ASN A 151 -15.14 -45.01 -3.97
C ASN A 151 -13.71 -45.60 -3.92
N PRO A 152 -12.92 -45.46 -4.99
CA PRO A 152 -11.58 -46.06 -5.07
C PRO A 152 -10.62 -45.52 -3.99
N PHE A 153 -10.91 -44.38 -3.37
CA PHE A 153 -10.09 -43.80 -2.30
C PHE A 153 -10.42 -44.32 -0.90
N THR A 154 -11.66 -44.75 -0.65
CA THR A 154 -12.11 -45.19 0.69
C THR A 154 -12.42 -46.67 0.76
N ALA A 155 -12.44 -47.37 -0.37
CA ALA A 155 -12.72 -48.79 -0.41
C ALA A 155 -11.61 -49.60 0.26
N THR A 156 -12.01 -50.54 1.11
CA THR A 156 -11.11 -51.43 1.87
C THR A 156 -10.82 -52.74 1.14
N CYS A 157 -11.49 -53.00 0.01
CA CYS A 157 -11.35 -54.23 -0.75
C CYS A 157 -11.61 -54.01 -2.26
N LEU A 158 -11.06 -54.90 -3.08
CA LEU A 158 -11.22 -54.94 -4.54
C LEU A 158 -12.35 -55.91 -4.94
N PRO A 159 -13.37 -55.51 -5.73
CA PRO A 159 -14.46 -56.40 -6.11
C PRO A 159 -14.02 -57.46 -7.12
N SER A 160 -14.57 -58.66 -6.99
CA SER A 160 -14.13 -59.85 -7.74
C SER A 160 -14.44 -59.83 -9.25
N ASN A 161 -15.45 -59.08 -9.69
CA ASN A 161 -15.89 -59.01 -11.10
C ASN A 161 -15.74 -57.62 -11.71
N PHE A 162 -14.75 -56.85 -11.23
CA PHE A 162 -14.62 -55.43 -11.58
C PHE A 162 -13.76 -55.21 -12.83
N SER A 163 -14.33 -54.60 -13.87
CA SER A 163 -13.57 -54.13 -15.02
C SER A 163 -12.88 -52.81 -14.67
N LEU A 164 -11.60 -52.89 -14.29
CA LEU A 164 -10.78 -51.73 -13.91
C LEU A 164 -10.79 -50.64 -15.00
N GLU A 165 -10.72 -51.02 -16.27
CA GLU A 165 -10.60 -50.07 -17.38
C GLU A 165 -11.91 -49.32 -17.66
N ALA A 166 -13.06 -49.99 -17.56
CA ALA A 166 -14.35 -49.34 -17.76
C ALA A 166 -14.64 -48.33 -16.64
N GLU A 167 -14.35 -48.68 -15.38
CA GLU A 167 -14.60 -47.77 -14.27
C GLU A 167 -13.59 -46.62 -14.22
N LYS A 168 -12.32 -46.84 -14.61
CA LYS A 168 -11.34 -45.75 -14.73
C LYS A 168 -11.86 -44.63 -15.62
N VAL A 169 -12.45 -44.98 -16.77
CA VAL A 169 -13.03 -44.01 -17.71
C VAL A 169 -14.28 -43.34 -17.13
N ALA A 170 -15.16 -44.11 -16.49
CA ALA A 170 -16.36 -43.57 -15.84
C ALA A 170 -16.01 -42.60 -14.71
N PHE A 171 -15.02 -42.94 -13.88
CA PHE A 171 -14.55 -42.10 -12.77
C PHE A 171 -13.84 -40.85 -13.27
N ALA A 172 -13.00 -40.95 -14.32
CA ALA A 172 -12.38 -39.78 -14.93
C ALA A 172 -13.43 -38.79 -15.46
N ALA A 173 -14.47 -39.28 -16.14
CA ALA A 173 -15.59 -38.45 -16.59
C ALA A 173 -16.35 -37.82 -15.41
N ALA A 174 -16.51 -38.56 -14.32
CA ALA A 174 -17.17 -38.08 -13.12
C ALA A 174 -16.34 -36.99 -12.40
N ILE A 175 -15.01 -37.04 -12.46
CA ILE A 175 -14.12 -35.96 -12.00
C ILE A 175 -14.24 -34.74 -12.91
N GLU A 176 -14.36 -34.92 -14.23
CA GLU A 176 -14.54 -33.80 -15.15
C GLU A 176 -15.81 -32.99 -14.85
N GLU A 177 -16.88 -33.64 -14.38
CA GLU A 177 -18.09 -32.96 -13.91
C GLU A 177 -17.86 -32.08 -12.65
N VAL A 178 -16.87 -32.43 -11.81
CA VAL A 178 -16.47 -31.60 -10.65
C VAL A 178 -15.79 -30.31 -11.12
N PHE A 179 -15.20 -30.31 -12.32
CA PHE A 179 -14.54 -29.16 -12.94
C PHE A 179 -15.24 -28.77 -14.27
N PRO A 180 -16.51 -28.32 -14.22
CA PRO A 180 -17.35 -28.19 -15.41
C PRO A 180 -16.90 -27.06 -16.35
N THR A 181 -16.17 -26.08 -15.84
CA THR A 181 -15.68 -24.93 -16.63
C THR A 181 -14.15 -25.00 -16.77
N THR A 182 -13.69 -25.36 -17.96
CA THR A 182 -12.25 -25.32 -18.31
C THR A 182 -11.85 -24.01 -18.98
N VAL A 183 -12.80 -23.35 -19.65
CA VAL A 183 -12.56 -22.11 -20.37
C VAL A 183 -13.11 -20.93 -19.58
N PHE A 184 -12.19 -20.17 -18.96
CA PHE A 184 -12.52 -18.94 -18.25
C PHE A 184 -12.39 -17.75 -19.17
N THR A 185 -13.47 -17.00 -19.28
CA THR A 185 -13.56 -15.73 -20.00
C THR A 185 -14.17 -14.68 -19.06
N ALA A 186 -14.13 -13.42 -19.44
CA ALA A 186 -14.74 -12.34 -18.66
C ALA A 186 -16.24 -12.54 -18.39
N ASP A 187 -16.95 -13.23 -19.31
CA ASP A 187 -18.38 -13.53 -19.19
C ASP A 187 -18.68 -14.69 -18.22
N ASN A 188 -17.71 -15.58 -18.04
CA ASN A 188 -17.83 -16.77 -17.20
C ASN A 188 -17.38 -16.55 -15.75
N LEU A 189 -16.83 -15.37 -15.42
CA LEU A 189 -16.48 -15.04 -14.05
C LEU A 189 -17.72 -15.00 -13.13
N PRO A 190 -17.56 -15.29 -11.83
CA PRO A 190 -18.64 -15.16 -10.85
C PRO A 190 -19.28 -13.78 -10.95
N LYS A 191 -20.56 -13.76 -11.32
CA LYS A 191 -21.29 -12.51 -11.51
C LYS A 191 -21.51 -11.83 -10.16
N LEU A 192 -21.38 -10.51 -10.15
CA LEU A 192 -21.64 -9.68 -8.96
C LEU A 192 -23.14 -9.68 -8.63
N LYS A 193 -23.48 -9.08 -7.48
CA LYS A 193 -24.89 -8.91 -7.05
C LYS A 193 -25.74 -8.38 -8.23
N GLY A 194 -26.78 -9.13 -8.58
CA GLY A 194 -27.67 -8.81 -9.70
C GLY A 194 -27.27 -9.41 -11.05
N ASN A 195 -26.46 -10.47 -11.09
CA ASN A 195 -26.13 -11.22 -12.32
C ASN A 195 -25.43 -10.36 -13.40
N LYS A 196 -24.73 -9.30 -12.96
CA LYS A 196 -24.00 -8.37 -13.84
C LYS A 196 -22.52 -8.76 -13.92
N THR A 197 -21.93 -8.58 -15.09
CA THR A 197 -20.48 -8.70 -15.27
C THR A 197 -19.75 -7.55 -14.56
N ILE A 198 -18.45 -7.68 -14.33
CA ILE A 198 -17.64 -6.64 -13.67
C ILE A 198 -17.75 -5.30 -14.44
N ALA A 199 -17.69 -5.36 -15.78
CA ALA A 199 -17.84 -4.18 -16.63
C ALA A 199 -19.20 -3.50 -16.50
N GLN A 200 -20.29 -4.29 -16.35
CA GLN A 200 -21.64 -3.77 -16.16
C GLN A 200 -21.88 -3.23 -14.75
N ALA A 201 -21.20 -3.80 -13.74
CA ALA A 201 -21.31 -3.34 -12.36
C ALA A 201 -20.63 -1.99 -12.16
N VAL A 202 -19.53 -1.73 -12.88
CA VAL A 202 -18.74 -0.49 -12.76
C VAL A 202 -18.41 0.09 -14.14
N PRO A 203 -19.41 0.58 -14.90
CA PRO A 203 -19.21 1.04 -16.28
C PRO A 203 -18.27 2.25 -16.39
N ASN A 204 -18.16 3.05 -15.31
CA ASN A 204 -17.31 4.23 -15.26
C ASN A 204 -15.87 3.93 -14.82
N ALA A 205 -15.50 2.67 -14.60
CA ALA A 205 -14.16 2.30 -14.13
C ALA A 205 -13.03 2.83 -15.06
N PRO A 206 -13.12 2.73 -16.40
CA PRO A 206 -12.07 3.26 -17.27
C PRO A 206 -11.92 4.78 -17.15
N THR A 207 -13.03 5.50 -16.99
CA THR A 207 -13.03 6.96 -16.80
C THR A 207 -12.35 7.34 -15.49
N TYR A 208 -12.66 6.65 -14.39
CA TYR A 208 -12.01 6.89 -13.11
C TYR A 208 -10.52 6.52 -13.15
N TYR A 209 -10.18 5.41 -13.79
CA TYR A 209 -8.79 4.99 -13.95
C TYR A 209 -7.97 6.00 -14.76
N ARG A 210 -8.50 6.54 -15.87
CA ARG A 210 -7.86 7.61 -16.64
C ARG A 210 -7.68 8.89 -15.82
N LEU A 211 -8.70 9.29 -15.05
CA LEU A 211 -8.62 10.44 -14.15
C LEU A 211 -7.56 10.22 -13.06
N LEU A 212 -7.52 9.01 -12.50
CA LEU A 212 -6.55 8.60 -11.50
C LEU A 212 -5.13 8.61 -12.09
N ARG A 213 -4.92 8.09 -13.30
CA ARG A 213 -3.62 8.14 -14.00
C ARG A 213 -3.13 9.57 -14.27
N LEU A 214 -4.04 10.51 -14.50
CA LEU A 214 -3.71 11.94 -14.66
C LEU A 214 -3.45 12.65 -13.32
N SER A 215 -3.96 12.10 -12.21
CA SER A 215 -3.93 12.80 -10.92
C SER A 215 -2.54 13.14 -10.41
N PRO A 216 -1.46 12.37 -10.61
CA PRO A 216 -0.12 12.75 -10.15
C PRO A 216 0.37 14.03 -10.83
N ILE A 217 0.08 14.21 -12.12
CA ILE A 217 0.44 15.42 -12.88
C ILE A 217 -0.37 16.60 -12.36
N ALA A 218 -1.68 16.43 -12.19
CA ALA A 218 -2.56 17.47 -11.65
C ALA A 218 -2.17 17.88 -10.22
N LEU A 219 -1.84 16.91 -9.37
CA LEU A 219 -1.37 17.15 -8.00
C LEU A 219 0.00 17.83 -7.98
N LEU A 220 0.93 17.43 -8.85
CA LEU A 220 2.23 18.09 -8.97
C LEU A 220 2.04 19.57 -9.38
N ALA A 221 1.21 19.83 -10.39
CA ALA A 221 0.88 21.19 -10.80
C ALA A 221 0.23 22.00 -9.67
N LEU A 222 -0.67 21.38 -8.89
CA LEU A 222 -1.30 21.98 -7.73
C LEU A 222 -0.28 22.32 -6.63
N VAL A 223 0.62 21.39 -6.28
CA VAL A 223 1.68 21.59 -5.28
C VAL A 223 2.61 22.74 -5.69
N VAL A 224 3.03 22.78 -6.95
CA VAL A 224 3.86 23.86 -7.50
C VAL A 224 3.10 25.20 -7.48
N GLY A 225 1.83 25.20 -7.92
CA GLY A 225 0.96 26.38 -7.89
C GLY A 225 0.77 26.94 -6.48
N LEU A 226 0.52 26.08 -5.50
CA LEU A 226 0.37 26.48 -4.10
C LEU A 226 1.70 26.96 -3.50
N GLY A 227 2.82 26.29 -3.82
CA GLY A 227 4.14 26.72 -3.40
C GLY A 227 4.49 28.12 -3.91
N THR A 228 4.21 28.39 -5.20
CA THR A 228 4.43 29.72 -5.78
C THR A 228 3.49 30.78 -5.19
N ALA A 229 2.23 30.44 -4.93
CA ALA A 229 1.27 31.31 -4.26
C ALA A 229 1.73 31.69 -2.85
N ILE A 230 2.22 30.74 -2.05
CA ILE A 230 2.77 30.98 -0.71
C ILE A 230 3.92 32.00 -0.78
N VAL A 231 4.87 31.82 -1.70
CA VAL A 231 6.02 32.73 -1.85
C VAL A 231 5.57 34.14 -2.26
N ARG A 232 4.55 34.28 -3.11
CA ARG A 232 4.01 35.58 -3.54
C ARG A 232 3.15 36.27 -2.48
N LEU A 233 2.41 35.51 -1.67
CA LEU A 233 1.52 36.06 -0.63
C LEU A 233 2.28 36.55 0.61
N CYS A 234 3.45 35.96 0.89
CA CYS A 234 4.31 36.39 2.00
C CYS A 234 4.86 37.81 1.80
N ARG A 235 5.01 38.56 2.91
CA ARG A 235 5.54 39.93 2.89
C ARG A 235 6.97 40.00 2.34
N THR A 236 7.76 38.96 2.57
CA THR A 236 9.11 38.80 2.02
C THR A 236 9.22 37.41 1.41
N LYS A 237 9.87 37.29 0.24
CA LYS A 237 10.07 36.01 -0.45
C LYS A 237 10.76 34.98 0.46
N ARG A 238 11.67 35.44 1.31
CA ARG A 238 12.39 34.64 2.31
C ARG A 238 11.48 33.98 3.34
N LEU A 239 10.50 34.72 3.87
CA LEU A 239 9.53 34.15 4.79
C LEU A 239 8.71 33.05 4.08
N GLY A 240 8.38 33.26 2.80
CA GLY A 240 7.72 32.27 1.96
C GLY A 240 8.51 30.98 1.82
N TYR A 241 9.80 31.06 1.46
CA TYR A 241 10.66 29.86 1.36
C TYR A 241 10.84 29.15 2.70
N ARG A 242 11.02 29.88 3.80
CA ARG A 242 11.10 29.28 5.14
C ARG A 242 9.81 28.55 5.51
N LEU A 243 8.66 29.16 5.23
CA LEU A 243 7.35 28.54 5.49
C LEU A 243 7.18 27.28 4.63
N LEU A 244 7.52 27.35 3.34
CA LEU A 244 7.48 26.21 2.42
C LEU A 244 8.40 25.07 2.88
N GLY A 245 9.64 25.38 3.29
CA GLY A 245 10.57 24.37 3.80
C GLY A 245 10.08 23.72 5.11
N SER A 246 9.57 24.52 6.05
CA SER A 246 9.04 23.99 7.33
C SER A 246 7.77 23.14 7.16
N THR A 247 6.92 23.49 6.19
CA THR A 247 5.70 22.74 5.89
C THR A 247 6.01 21.45 5.16
N ALA A 248 6.94 21.45 4.20
CA ALA A 248 7.47 20.24 3.59
C ALA A 248 8.09 19.31 4.65
N LEU A 249 8.97 19.83 5.52
CA LEU A 249 9.61 19.06 6.59
C LEU A 249 8.56 18.40 7.51
N SER A 250 7.61 19.17 8.04
CA SER A 250 6.56 18.64 8.93
C SER A 250 5.62 17.65 8.24
N THR A 251 5.37 17.81 6.94
CA THR A 251 4.57 16.86 6.16
C THR A 251 5.34 15.57 5.90
N GLY A 252 6.63 15.67 5.58
CA GLY A 252 7.50 14.50 5.39
C GLY A 252 7.62 13.66 6.66
N VAL A 253 7.76 14.29 7.83
CA VAL A 253 7.74 13.58 9.12
C VAL A 253 6.39 12.90 9.36
N ALA A 254 5.28 13.58 9.08
CA ALA A 254 3.94 12.98 9.21
C ALA A 254 3.74 11.78 8.27
N LEU A 255 4.23 11.88 7.02
CA LEU A 255 4.21 10.77 6.05
C LEU A 255 5.05 9.59 6.51
N MET A 256 6.21 9.83 7.12
CA MET A 256 7.07 8.76 7.66
C MET A 256 6.38 7.99 8.80
N ILE A 257 5.59 8.67 9.63
CA ILE A 257 4.83 8.05 10.73
C ILE A 257 3.63 7.24 10.22
N THR A 258 3.08 7.59 9.05
CA THR A 258 1.81 7.01 8.55
C THR A 258 1.87 5.50 8.31
N PRO A 259 2.89 4.92 7.63
CA PRO A 259 3.02 3.47 7.50
C PRO A 259 3.08 2.74 8.84
N VAL A 260 3.78 3.32 9.83
CA VAL A 260 3.88 2.72 11.18
C VAL A 260 2.51 2.68 11.85
N LEU A 261 1.74 3.77 11.77
CA LEU A 261 0.36 3.80 12.29
C LEU A 261 -0.53 2.81 11.56
N TYR A 262 -0.38 2.66 10.25
CA TYR A 262 -1.15 1.69 9.49
C TYR A 262 -0.80 0.26 9.91
N LEU A 263 0.47 -0.09 10.09
CA LEU A 263 0.89 -1.40 10.60
C LEU A 263 0.29 -1.71 11.98
N LEU A 264 0.18 -0.70 12.86
CA LEU A 264 -0.46 -0.85 14.18
C LEU A 264 -2.00 -0.98 14.08
N ALA A 265 -2.62 -0.32 13.09
CA ALA A 265 -4.07 -0.35 12.88
C ALA A 265 -4.52 -1.57 12.07
N TYR A 266 -3.65 -2.12 11.22
CA TYR A 266 -3.98 -3.18 10.26
C TYR A 266 -4.56 -4.44 10.93
N PRO A 267 -4.03 -4.96 12.06
CA PRO A 267 -4.63 -6.11 12.74
C PRO A 267 -6.10 -5.88 13.15
N ARG A 268 -6.44 -4.65 13.58
CA ARG A 268 -7.81 -4.29 13.99
C ARG A 268 -8.75 -4.13 12.80
N ILE A 269 -8.23 -3.62 11.68
CA ILE A 269 -8.99 -3.50 10.45
C ILE A 269 -9.23 -4.89 9.84
N ASN A 270 -8.22 -5.76 9.85
CA ASN A 270 -8.35 -7.12 9.33
C ASN A 270 -9.36 -7.96 10.12
N SER A 271 -9.43 -7.78 11.44
CA SER A 271 -10.45 -8.45 12.28
C SER A 271 -11.88 -7.92 12.07
N THR A 272 -12.06 -6.75 11.45
CA THR A 272 -13.40 -6.19 11.18
C THR A 272 -13.82 -6.39 9.72
N LEU A 273 -12.87 -6.35 8.81
CA LEU A 273 -13.02 -6.76 7.42
C LEU A 273 -12.86 -8.27 7.25
N HIS A 274 -13.39 -9.09 8.18
CA HIS A 274 -13.54 -10.52 7.94
C HIS A 274 -14.36 -10.70 6.66
N LEU A 275 -13.66 -10.73 5.53
CA LEU A 275 -14.09 -11.31 4.28
C LEU A 275 -14.36 -12.75 4.68
N GLN A 276 -15.62 -12.98 4.98
CA GLN A 276 -16.17 -14.17 5.60
C GLN A 276 -16.19 -15.31 4.58
N SER A 277 -15.09 -15.52 3.86
CA SER A 277 -14.84 -16.77 3.18
C SER A 277 -14.51 -17.77 4.27
N ALA A 278 -15.37 -18.79 4.42
CA ALA A 278 -15.19 -19.91 5.34
C ALA A 278 -13.93 -20.77 5.03
N ASP A 279 -13.09 -20.33 4.10
CA ASP A 279 -12.02 -21.08 3.47
C ASP A 279 -10.66 -20.53 3.92
N THR A 280 -10.02 -21.26 4.84
CA THR A 280 -8.75 -20.88 5.48
C THR A 280 -7.61 -20.69 4.48
N GLY A 281 -7.53 -21.55 3.46
CA GLY A 281 -6.45 -21.51 2.46
C GLY A 281 -6.45 -20.26 1.58
N ILE A 282 -7.60 -19.88 1.01
CA ILE A 282 -7.71 -18.67 0.16
C ILE A 282 -7.41 -17.40 0.98
N SER A 283 -7.86 -17.37 2.24
CA SER A 283 -7.58 -16.23 3.13
C SER A 283 -6.08 -16.04 3.37
N ALA A 284 -5.31 -17.14 3.54
CA ALA A 284 -3.87 -17.09 3.70
C ALA A 284 -3.18 -16.53 2.44
N LEU A 285 -3.56 -17.03 1.26
CA LEU A 285 -3.02 -16.55 -0.01
C LEU A 285 -3.33 -15.06 -0.24
N SER A 286 -4.56 -14.63 0.02
CA SER A 286 -4.94 -13.22 -0.09
C SER A 286 -4.14 -12.35 0.87
N THR A 287 -3.89 -12.83 2.09
CA THR A 287 -3.09 -12.12 3.09
C THR A 287 -1.65 -11.99 2.64
N THR A 288 -1.06 -13.04 2.07
CA THR A 288 0.30 -13.01 1.52
C THR A 288 0.40 -11.97 0.40
N VAL A 289 -0.51 -11.99 -0.56
CA VAL A 289 -0.54 -11.04 -1.68
C VAL A 289 -0.75 -9.60 -1.20
N ILE A 290 -1.71 -9.36 -0.30
CA ILE A 290 -1.97 -8.03 0.27
C ILE A 290 -0.76 -7.54 1.06
N SER A 291 -0.09 -8.42 1.81
CA SER A 291 1.11 -8.07 2.58
C SER A 291 2.28 -7.69 1.67
N ALA A 292 2.47 -8.39 0.55
CA ALA A 292 3.48 -8.06 -0.44
C ALA A 292 3.20 -6.70 -1.12
N LEU A 293 1.95 -6.48 -1.56
CA LEU A 293 1.52 -5.23 -2.20
C LEU A 293 1.59 -4.02 -1.24
N SER A 294 1.22 -4.21 0.03
CA SER A 294 1.33 -3.15 1.03
C SER A 294 2.78 -2.88 1.42
N GLY A 295 3.62 -3.92 1.48
CA GLY A 295 5.05 -3.80 1.76
C GLY A 295 5.77 -2.93 0.73
N THR A 296 5.54 -3.16 -0.56
CA THR A 296 6.15 -2.34 -1.64
C THR A 296 5.68 -0.88 -1.57
N LEU A 297 4.38 -0.66 -1.32
CA LEU A 297 3.82 0.69 -1.12
C LEU A 297 4.43 1.40 0.09
N TYR A 298 4.67 0.72 1.22
CA TYR A 298 5.30 1.34 2.39
C TYR A 298 6.76 1.71 2.14
N ILE A 299 7.53 0.85 1.48
CA ILE A 299 8.92 1.16 1.12
C ILE A 299 8.96 2.42 0.25
N PHE A 300 8.04 2.54 -0.70
CA PHE A 300 7.89 3.75 -1.51
C PHE A 300 7.54 4.98 -0.67
N LEU A 301 6.53 4.87 0.20
CA LEU A 301 6.10 5.98 1.07
C LEU A 301 7.23 6.49 1.96
N ILE A 302 8.04 5.59 2.54
CA ILE A 302 9.20 5.95 3.36
C ILE A 302 10.25 6.67 2.51
N LYS A 303 10.58 6.15 1.32
CA LYS A 303 11.54 6.81 0.40
C LYS A 303 11.05 8.20 -0.01
N ALA A 304 9.78 8.32 -0.38
CA ALA A 304 9.17 9.59 -0.76
C ALA A 304 9.15 10.59 0.43
N ALA A 305 8.82 10.13 1.64
CA ALA A 305 8.86 10.94 2.85
C ALA A 305 10.28 11.47 3.11
N LEU A 306 11.32 10.64 2.99
CA LEU A 306 12.72 11.05 3.14
C LEU A 306 13.12 12.10 2.10
N MET A 307 12.71 11.93 0.83
CA MET A 307 12.96 12.93 -0.22
C MET A 307 12.31 14.29 0.12
N VAL A 308 11.08 14.30 0.64
CA VAL A 308 10.38 15.52 1.05
C VAL A 308 11.04 16.17 2.26
N ILE A 309 11.49 15.38 3.23
CA ILE A 309 12.25 15.88 4.40
C ILE A 309 13.55 16.54 3.93
N ASN A 310 14.32 15.86 3.08
CA ASN A 310 15.58 16.37 2.54
C ASN A 310 15.36 17.66 1.75
N LEU A 311 14.35 17.71 0.88
CA LEU A 311 13.98 18.91 0.13
C LEU A 311 13.62 20.07 1.08
N GLY A 312 12.79 19.80 2.09
CA GLY A 312 12.42 20.78 3.11
C GLY A 312 13.63 21.32 3.88
N LEU A 313 14.55 20.44 4.26
CA LEU A 313 15.77 20.78 4.99
C LEU A 313 16.73 21.62 4.13
N ILE A 314 16.93 21.25 2.86
CA ILE A 314 17.73 22.03 1.91
C ILE A 314 17.17 23.45 1.76
N ILE A 315 15.85 23.59 1.61
CA ILE A 315 15.19 24.91 1.49
C ILE A 315 15.42 25.76 2.75
N VAL A 316 15.30 25.16 3.94
CA VAL A 316 15.53 25.86 5.21
C VAL A 316 17.01 26.24 5.38
N LEU A 317 17.95 25.36 5.02
CA LEU A 317 19.38 25.64 5.10
C LEU A 317 19.80 26.73 4.12
N LEU A 318 19.35 26.68 2.87
CA LEU A 318 19.62 27.73 1.87
C LEU A 318 19.11 29.10 2.35
N GLU A 319 17.93 29.14 2.98
CA GLU A 319 17.41 30.36 3.60
C GLU A 319 18.30 30.84 4.76
N ARG A 320 18.82 29.92 5.58
CA ARG A 320 19.72 30.26 6.69
C ARG A 320 21.07 30.80 6.20
N PHE A 321 21.68 30.19 5.18
CA PHE A 321 22.96 30.63 4.63
C PHE A 321 22.85 31.97 3.90
N THR A 322 21.75 32.23 3.21
CA THR A 322 21.52 33.50 2.50
C THR A 322 21.26 34.69 3.45
N ARG A 323 20.83 34.46 4.70
CA ARG A 323 20.69 35.53 5.72
C ARG A 323 22.01 36.17 6.11
N TYR A 324 23.06 35.38 6.26
CA TYR A 324 24.33 35.85 6.82
C TYR A 324 24.90 37.06 6.05
N LYS A 325 24.75 37.06 4.72
CA LYS A 325 25.29 38.13 3.85
C LYS A 325 24.55 39.47 4.00
N GLU A 326 23.24 39.47 4.23
CA GLU A 326 22.48 40.73 4.34
C GLU A 326 22.59 41.39 5.71
N TYR A 327 22.63 40.60 6.79
CA TYR A 327 22.82 41.18 8.13
C TYR A 327 24.18 41.83 8.28
N ALA A 328 25.22 41.29 7.64
CA ALA A 328 26.53 41.94 7.59
C ALA A 328 26.45 43.34 6.95
N MET A 329 25.73 43.48 5.82
CA MET A 329 25.56 44.79 5.17
C MET A 329 24.65 45.74 5.95
N VAL A 330 23.57 45.24 6.56
CA VAL A 330 22.67 46.09 7.37
C VAL A 330 23.35 46.54 8.65
N ALA A 331 24.12 45.68 9.32
CA ALA A 331 24.88 46.03 10.51
C ALA A 331 25.97 47.07 10.19
N HIS A 332 26.62 46.97 9.03
CA HIS A 332 27.55 47.98 8.52
C HIS A 332 26.85 49.31 8.20
N ARG A 333 25.66 49.28 7.57
CA ARG A 333 24.89 50.49 7.25
C ARG A 333 24.26 51.16 8.48
N ALA A 334 23.92 50.38 9.51
CA ALA A 334 23.34 50.88 10.74
C ALA A 334 24.39 51.46 11.72
N GLY A 335 25.68 51.47 11.35
CA GLY A 335 26.77 51.94 12.22
C GLY A 335 26.99 51.08 13.47
N LEU A 336 26.33 49.91 13.56
CA LEU A 336 26.47 48.94 14.65
C LEU A 336 27.77 48.16 14.54
N VAL A 337 28.41 48.20 13.37
CA VAL A 337 29.74 47.65 13.13
C VAL A 337 30.60 48.80 12.63
N SER A 338 31.54 49.25 13.48
CA SER A 338 32.52 50.26 13.09
C SER A 338 33.35 49.73 11.93
N SER A 339 33.57 50.56 10.89
CA SER A 339 34.51 50.23 9.80
C SER A 339 35.94 49.97 10.30
N SER A 340 36.24 50.26 11.56
CA SER A 340 37.53 49.99 12.21
C SER A 340 37.65 48.64 12.92
N THR A 341 36.62 47.77 12.93
CA THR A 341 36.83 46.36 13.33
C THR A 341 37.54 45.60 12.22
N HIS A 342 38.77 46.01 11.92
CA HIS A 342 39.76 45.14 11.31
C HIS A 342 39.85 43.88 12.18
N ALA A 343 39.79 42.73 11.52
CA ALA A 343 39.94 41.43 12.12
C ALA A 343 41.04 41.47 13.18
N LYS A 344 40.68 41.28 14.46
CA LYS A 344 41.67 41.03 15.52
C LYS A 344 42.59 39.94 14.98
N ALA A 345 43.84 40.30 14.72
CA ALA A 345 44.86 39.35 14.32
C ALA A 345 44.81 38.17 15.30
N ARG A 346 44.65 36.95 14.78
CA ARG A 346 44.82 35.72 15.56
C ARG A 346 46.28 35.66 16.00
N GLY A 347 46.57 36.27 17.14
CA GLY A 347 47.92 36.40 17.68
C GLY A 347 47.92 37.43 18.79
N GLY A 348 47.46 37.04 19.99
CA GLY A 348 47.45 37.91 21.15
C GLY A 348 47.29 37.08 22.42
N SER A 349 48.36 37.03 23.18
CA SER A 349 48.61 36.24 24.39
C SER A 349 47.50 36.31 25.45
N THR A 350 47.42 35.23 26.24
CA THR A 350 46.74 35.12 27.53
C THR A 350 47.04 36.34 28.40
N ILE A 351 46.03 37.20 28.60
CA ILE A 351 46.09 38.28 29.60
C ILE A 351 45.58 37.68 30.91
N THR A 352 46.46 37.63 31.91
CA THR A 352 46.21 37.25 33.30
C THR A 352 45.31 38.28 34.01
N ALA A 353 44.52 37.80 34.96
CA ALA A 353 43.30 38.42 35.47
C ALA A 353 43.46 39.57 36.51
N ASP A 354 44.55 40.33 36.50
CA ASP A 354 44.89 41.24 37.63
C ASP A 354 44.72 42.75 37.38
N LEU A 355 44.09 43.18 36.29
CA LEU A 355 43.84 44.61 36.06
C LEU A 355 42.38 44.86 35.64
N LEU A 356 41.47 44.79 36.60
CA LEU A 356 40.14 45.40 36.50
C LEU A 356 40.20 46.82 37.09
N PRO A 357 39.92 47.89 36.31
CA PRO A 357 39.63 49.18 36.91
C PRO A 357 38.25 49.14 37.57
N ILE A 358 38.24 49.45 38.86
CA ILE A 358 37.04 49.68 39.67
C ILE A 358 36.28 50.86 39.04
N GLN A 359 35.14 50.57 38.40
CA GLN A 359 34.25 51.59 37.89
C GLN A 359 33.29 52.02 39.01
N SER A 360 33.59 53.17 39.61
CA SER A 360 32.81 53.83 40.66
C SER A 360 31.39 54.11 40.17
N SER A 361 30.43 53.63 40.95
CA SER A 361 29.03 54.00 40.92
C SER A 361 28.86 55.44 41.42
N ASP A 362 28.64 56.40 40.53
CA ASP A 362 27.98 57.65 40.89
C ASP A 362 27.35 58.34 39.67
N GLY A 363 26.05 58.65 39.80
CA GLY A 363 25.34 59.65 39.01
C GLY A 363 24.68 59.20 37.70
N ALA A 364 23.37 58.91 37.73
CA ALA A 364 22.36 59.75 37.06
C ALA A 364 20.95 59.11 36.97
N ILE A 365 20.03 59.73 37.71
CA ILE A 365 18.70 60.19 37.25
C ILE A 365 17.65 59.10 36.89
N GLY A 366 16.84 58.83 37.91
CA GLY A 366 15.42 58.47 37.91
C GLY A 366 14.71 58.18 36.59
N ARG A 367 14.35 56.90 36.39
CA ARG A 367 13.23 56.51 35.54
C ARG A 367 12.15 55.85 36.40
N LYS A 368 10.99 56.51 36.45
CA LYS A 368 9.78 56.10 37.17
C LYS A 368 9.44 54.63 36.89
N GLN A 369 9.40 53.82 37.95
CA GLN A 369 8.76 52.51 37.93
C GLN A 369 7.25 52.70 37.67
N GLY A 370 6.78 52.27 36.51
CA GLY A 370 5.36 52.17 36.23
C GLY A 370 4.74 51.09 37.12
N LYS A 371 3.75 51.49 37.93
CA LYS A 371 2.89 50.60 38.73
C LYS A 371 2.35 49.46 37.85
N ILE A 372 2.80 48.24 38.13
CA ILE A 372 2.09 47.01 37.72
C ILE A 372 0.89 46.90 38.67
N MET A 373 -0.32 47.09 38.16
CA MET A 373 -1.54 46.75 38.89
C MET A 373 -1.82 45.24 38.76
N PRO A 374 -1.91 44.49 39.86
CA PRO A 374 -2.54 43.17 39.83
C PRO A 374 -4.06 43.34 39.96
N LYS A 375 -4.81 43.08 38.88
CA LYS A 375 -6.25 42.79 38.99
C LYS A 375 -6.45 41.28 38.95
N PHE A 376 -6.26 40.62 40.09
CA PHE A 376 -6.86 39.32 40.33
C PHE A 376 -8.34 39.55 40.67
N ARG A 377 -9.23 39.10 39.78
CA ARG A 377 -10.66 39.00 40.06
C ARG A 377 -10.86 37.68 40.81
N LYS A 378 -11.22 37.74 42.10
CA LYS A 378 -11.71 36.57 42.84
C LYS A 378 -13.00 36.11 42.17
N ILE A 379 -13.03 34.84 41.75
CA ILE A 379 -14.27 34.12 41.43
C ILE A 379 -14.82 33.65 42.78
N THR A 380 -16.07 33.96 43.08
CA THR A 380 -16.80 33.52 44.27
C THR A 380 -17.49 32.18 44.00
N ASP A 381 -17.33 31.21 44.90
CA ASP A 381 -17.89 29.85 44.87
C ASP A 381 -19.43 29.79 45.07
N LYS A 382 -20.20 30.61 44.36
CA LYS A 382 -21.67 30.63 44.45
C LYS A 382 -22.41 30.21 43.17
N GLU A 383 -21.71 29.68 42.17
CA GLU A 383 -22.33 29.19 40.91
C GLU A 383 -22.02 27.72 40.60
N LEU A 384 -21.71 26.90 41.61
CA LEU A 384 -21.64 25.45 41.50
C LEU A 384 -22.60 24.81 42.51
N SER A 385 -23.89 24.92 42.20
CA SER A 385 -24.96 24.07 42.73
C SER A 385 -25.96 23.78 41.63
#